data_AF-A0A820IIR8-F1
#
_entry.id   AF-A0A820IIR8-F1
#
_cell.length_a   1.000
_cell.length_b   1.000
_cell.length_c   1.000
_cell.angle_alpha   90.00
_cell.angle_beta   90.00
_cell.angle_gamma   90.00
#
_symmetry.space_group_name_H-M   'P 1'
#
loop_
_entity.id
_entity.type
_entity.pdbx_description
1 polymer ?
#
loop_
_entity_poly.entity_id
_entity_poly.type
_entity_poly.pdbx_seq_one_letter_code
_entity_poly.pdbx_strand_id
1 'polypeptide(L)' 'MTDSNEKMIPIETPSGKFNVWTKRIGNNPTIKLLLLHGGPGCTHELFKNFENFLPAADIEFYYYDQLDSFFSDKS' A
#
# COMPACT_ATOMS: atom_id res chain seq x y z
N MET A 1 -1.80 -21.91 -0.82
CA MET A 1 -2.52 -20.75 -1.38
C MET A 1 -2.54 -19.70 -0.29
N THR A 2 -1.59 -18.78 -0.27
CA THR A 2 -1.60 -17.67 0.69
C THR A 2 -2.59 -16.64 0.19
N ASP A 3 -3.65 -16.37 0.95
CA ASP A 3 -4.50 -15.21 0.69
C ASP A 3 -3.60 -13.98 0.55
N SER A 4 -3.65 -13.31 -0.59
CA SER A 4 -2.91 -12.07 -0.76
C SER A 4 -3.47 -11.05 0.23
N ASN A 5 -2.62 -10.44 1.06
CA ASN A 5 -2.99 -9.35 1.98
C ASN A 5 -3.33 -8.04 1.22
N GLU A 6 -3.74 -8.15 -0.04
CA GLU A 6 -4.08 -7.07 -0.95
C GLU A 6 -5.55 -6.70 -0.75
N LYS A 7 -5.82 -5.41 -0.59
CA LYS A 7 -7.16 -4.90 -0.29
C LYS A 7 -7.37 -3.56 -0.97
N MET A 8 -8.56 -3.41 -1.55
CA MET A 8 -9.11 -2.10 -1.85
C MET A 8 -9.73 -1.54 -0.58
N ILE A 9 -9.32 -0.33 -0.17
CA ILE A 9 -9.94 0.38 0.94
C ILE A 9 -10.66 1.62 0.43
N PRO A 10 -11.87 1.92 0.92
CA PRO A 10 -12.58 3.13 0.54
C PRO A 10 -11.92 4.36 1.17
N ILE A 11 -11.85 5.45 0.40
CA ILE A 11 -11.48 6.79 0.85
C ILE A 11 -12.58 7.77 0.47
N GLU A 12 -12.74 8.82 1.27
CA GLU A 12 -13.66 9.93 1.01
C GLU A 12 -12.87 11.17 0.62
N THR A 13 -13.31 11.83 -0.44
CA THR A 13 -12.73 13.08 -0.94
C THR A 13 -13.85 14.08 -1.23
N PRO A 14 -13.54 15.38 -1.41
CA PRO A 14 -14.54 16.35 -1.86
C PRO A 14 -15.20 16.00 -3.20
N SER A 15 -14.54 15.21 -4.06
CA SER A 15 -15.06 14.80 -5.38
C SER A 15 -15.90 13.51 -5.31
N GLY A 16 -15.94 12.82 -4.18
CA GLY A 16 -16.68 11.58 -4.00
C GLY A 16 -15.91 10.50 -3.24
N LYS A 17 -16.50 9.29 -3.22
CA LYS A 17 -15.91 8.09 -2.61
C LYS A 17 -15.16 7.30 -3.67
N PHE A 18 -13.92 6.93 -3.36
CA PHE A 18 -13.03 6.18 -4.24
C PHE A 18 -12.43 5.00 -3.47
N ASN A 19 -11.79 4.07 -4.17
CA ASN A 19 -11.04 2.99 -3.56
C ASN A 19 -9.57 3.07 -3.95
N VAL A 20 -8.71 2.86 -2.96
CA VAL A 20 -7.26 2.78 -3.15
C VAL A 20 -6.76 1.38 -2.82
N TRP A 21 -5.80 0.91 -3.59
CA TRP A 21 -5.17 -0.38 -3.36
C TRP A 21 -4.13 -0.29 -2.25
N THR A 22 -4.15 -1.29 -1.38
CA THR A 22 -3.18 -1.46 -0.30
C THR A 22 -2.75 -2.91 -0.19
N LYS A 23 -1.56 -3.13 0.36
CA LYS A 23 -1.09 -4.47 0.71
C LYS A 23 -0.28 -4.45 1.98
N ARG A 24 -0.61 -5.32 2.92
CA ARG A 24 0.15 -5.50 4.16
C ARG A 24 1.16 -6.64 4.03
N ILE A 25 2.37 -6.43 4.54
CA ILE A 25 3.39 -7.45 4.74
C ILE A 25 3.78 -7.46 6.22
N GLY A 26 3.88 -8.66 6.82
CA GLY A 26 4.17 -8.83 8.24
C GLY A 26 2.94 -8.76 9.15
N ASN A 27 3.18 -8.88 10.46
CA ASN A 27 2.18 -8.84 11.52
C ASN A 27 2.81 -8.39 12.85
N ASN A 28 3.50 -7.25 12.83
CA ASN A 28 4.14 -6.68 14.01
C ASN A 28 3.14 -5.78 14.77
N PRO A 29 2.90 -6.00 16.07
CA PRO A 29 1.92 -5.24 16.83
C PRO A 29 2.37 -3.82 17.21
N THR A 30 3.65 -3.49 17.03
CA THR A 30 4.27 -2.26 17.57
C THR A 30 4.84 -1.32 16.51
N ILE A 31 5.47 -1.84 15.45
CA ILE A 31 6.12 -1.03 14.42
C ILE A 31 5.41 -1.25 13.10
N LYS A 32 4.74 -0.20 12.62
CA LYS A 32 3.99 -0.17 11.37
C LYS A 32 4.53 0.95 10.48
N LEU A 33 4.88 0.62 9.24
CA LEU A 33 5.34 1.58 8.23
C LEU A 33 4.35 1.68 7.08
N LEU A 34 3.98 2.91 6.69
CA LEU A 34 3.21 3.18 5.48
C LEU A 34 4.17 3.68 4.39
N LEU A 35 4.17 3.00 3.24
CA LEU A 35 5.00 3.36 2.09
C LEU A 35 4.16 4.17 1.09
N LEU A 36 4.59 5.39 0.84
CA LEU A 36 3.95 6.33 -0.10
C LEU A 36 4.92 6.63 -1.24
N HIS A 37 4.48 6.40 -2.47
CA HIS A 37 5.25 6.77 -3.65
C HIS A 37 5.11 8.28 -3.92
N GLY A 38 6.01 8.86 -4.71
CA GLY A 38 5.83 10.21 -5.25
C GLY A 38 5.06 10.18 -6.57
N GLY A 39 4.68 11.35 -7.08
CA GLY A 39 4.14 11.55 -8.44
C GLY A 39 2.81 10.84 -8.77
N PRO A 40 2.00 11.40 -9.68
CA PRO A 40 0.82 10.68 -10.19
C PRO A 40 1.26 9.49 -11.05
N GLY A 41 0.63 8.34 -10.86
CA GLY A 41 0.84 7.15 -11.70
C GLY A 41 2.01 6.24 -11.32
N CYS A 42 2.82 6.57 -10.31
CA CYS A 42 3.73 5.59 -9.71
C CYS A 42 2.94 4.53 -8.91
N THR A 43 3.57 3.40 -8.63
CA THR A 43 3.00 2.27 -7.89
C THR A 43 3.96 1.81 -6.80
N HIS A 44 3.45 0.94 -5.91
CA HIS A 44 4.20 0.23 -4.89
C HIS A 44 5.39 -0.59 -5.44
N GLU A 45 5.41 -0.88 -6.74
CA GLU A 45 6.46 -1.66 -7.37
C GLU A 45 7.85 -1.05 -7.16
N LEU A 46 7.94 0.27 -7.04
CA LEU A 46 9.18 1.00 -6.71
C LEU A 46 9.80 0.58 -5.38
N PHE A 47 8.99 0.07 -4.45
CA PHE A 47 9.39 -0.29 -3.09
C PHE A 47 9.48 -1.80 -2.86
N LYS A 48 9.29 -2.64 -3.89
CA LYS A 48 9.34 -4.12 -3.74
C LYS A 48 10.66 -4.64 -3.19
N ASN A 49 11.74 -3.88 -3.33
CA ASN A 49 13.01 -4.20 -2.71
C ASN A 49 12.94 -4.26 -1.17
N PHE A 50 12.00 -3.55 -0.53
CA PHE A 50 11.85 -3.54 0.93
C PHE A 50 11.37 -4.87 1.52
N GLU A 51 10.71 -5.73 0.74
CA GLU A 51 10.35 -7.09 1.16
C GLU A 51 11.58 -7.94 1.52
N ASN A 52 12.76 -7.61 1.01
CA ASN A 52 14.01 -8.32 1.35
C ASN A 52 14.64 -7.85 2.67
N PHE A 53 14.20 -6.72 3.24
CA PHE A 53 14.88 -6.08 4.38
C PHE A 53 13.97 -5.86 5.58
N LEU A 54 12.77 -5.31 5.37
CA LEU A 54 11.87 -4.93 6.46
C LEU A 54 11.34 -6.14 7.25
N PRO A 55 10.96 -7.27 6.63
CA PRO A 55 10.53 -8.45 7.39
C PRO A 55 11.63 -9.02 8.29
N ALA A 56 12.90 -8.97 7.85
CA ALA A 56 14.04 -9.43 8.65
C ALA A 56 14.30 -8.56 9.89
N ALA A 57 13.85 -7.30 9.85
CA ALA A 57 13.86 -6.37 10.97
C ALA A 57 12.56 -6.42 11.82
N ASP A 58 11.69 -7.40 11.57
CA ASP A 58 10.38 -7.55 12.22
C ASP A 58 9.47 -6.31 12.09
N ILE A 59 9.52 -5.63 10.94
CA ILE A 59 8.70 -4.45 10.65
C ILE A 59 7.45 -4.87 9.84
N GLU A 60 6.26 -4.51 10.33
CA GLU A 60 5.03 -4.56 9.52
C GLU A 60 4.99 -3.34 8.62
N PHE A 61 4.67 -3.53 7.34
CA PHE A 61 4.51 -2.40 6.43
C PHE A 61 3.35 -2.58 5.46
N TYR A 62 2.90 -1.44 4.95
CA TYR A 62 1.79 -1.30 4.04
C TYR A 62 2.26 -0.59 2.78
N TYR A 63 2.07 -1.21 1.64
CA TYR A 63 2.01 -0.48 0.38
C TYR A 63 0.68 0.25 0.28
N TYR A 64 0.74 1.48 -0.22
CA TYR A 64 -0.42 2.31 -0.50
C TYR A 64 -0.27 2.93 -1.88
N ASP A 65 -1.03 2.42 -2.83
CA ASP A 65 -1.11 3.01 -4.18
C ASP A 65 -2.12 4.13 -4.12
N GLN A 66 -1.66 5.37 -4.25
CA GLN A 66 -2.50 6.55 -4.05
C GLN A 66 -3.65 6.60 -5.07
N LEU A 67 -4.67 7.43 -4.80
CA LEU A 67 -5.66 7.79 -5.82
C LEU A 67 -4.91 8.25 -7.09
N ASP A 68 -5.40 7.85 -8.26
CA ASP A 68 -4.75 8.02 -9.56
C ASP A 68 -3.52 7.12 -9.84
N SER A 69 -3.09 6.27 -8.92
CA SER A 69 -2.13 5.18 -9.19
C SER A 69 -2.76 4.03 -9.99
N PHE A 70 -1.97 3.25 -10.73
CA PHE A 70 -2.47 2.20 -11.64
C PHE A 70 -3.46 1.22 -11.02
N PHE A 71 -3.25 0.82 -9.76
CA PHE A 71 -4.09 -0.16 -9.05
C PHE A 71 -5.26 0.48 -8.28
N SER A 72 -5.35 1.81 -8.27
CA SER A 72 -6.37 2.58 -7.55
C SER A 72 -7.34 3.27 -8.49
N ASP A 73 -8.50 3.67 -7.96
CA ASP A 73 -9.47 4.45 -8.71
C ASP A 73 -8.87 5.79 -9.20
N LYS A 74 -9.51 6.39 -10.21
CA LYS A 74 -9.15 7.69 -10.77
C LYS A 74 -10.15 8.75 -10.33
N SER A 75 -9.67 9.94 -9.99
CA SER A 75 -10.50 11.07 -9.55
C SER A 75 -11.21 11.78 -10.68
#